data_AF-A0A967SJM5-F1
#
_entry.id   AF-A0A967SJM5-F1
#
_cell.length_a   1.000
_cell.length_b   1.000
_cell.length_c   1.000
_cell.angle_alpha   90.00
_cell.angle_beta   90.00
_cell.angle_gamma   90.00
#
_symmetry.space_group_name_H-M   'P 1'
#
loop_
_entity.id
_entity.type
_entity.pdbx_description
1 polymer ?
#
loop_
_entity_poly.entity_id
_entity_poly.type
_entity_poly.pdbx_seq_one_letter_code
_entity_poly.pdbx_strand_id
1 'polypeptide(L)'
;LQGDIQDFPLAWLLQVMKYDSRTAGIGIRTATDMGVIYLQGGDAVHAQVRGGQRGEAALKEMLPWGEGRFTVQPDARARERSIESSIMHFLLTHAVEEDHEAAGIFGAVNE
;
A
#
# COMPACT_ATOMS: atom_id res chain seq x y z
N LEU A 1 -13.90 8.18 -10.46
CA LEU A 1 -14.33 8.68 -9.13
C LEU A 1 -13.17 9.52 -8.57
N GLN A 2 -13.42 10.68 -7.99
CA GLN A 2 -12.37 11.53 -7.41
C GLN A 2 -12.82 12.05 -6.05
N GLY A 3 -11.87 12.26 -5.15
CA GLY A 3 -12.15 12.76 -3.79
C GLY A 3 -10.86 13.17 -3.10
N ASP A 4 -10.98 13.66 -1.86
CA ASP A 4 -9.85 14.15 -1.09
C ASP A 4 -9.46 13.12 -0.01
N ILE A 5 -8.16 12.89 0.15
CA ILE A 5 -7.63 11.87 1.07
C ILE A 5 -7.99 12.18 2.53
N GLN A 6 -8.19 13.47 2.83
CA GLN A 6 -8.63 13.95 4.13
C GLN A 6 -10.02 13.43 4.53
N ASP A 7 -10.90 13.20 3.54
CA ASP A 7 -12.26 12.69 3.75
C ASP A 7 -12.28 11.16 3.67
N PHE A 8 -11.51 10.59 2.73
CA PHE A 8 -11.36 9.15 2.54
C PHE A 8 -9.88 8.74 2.57
N PRO A 9 -9.39 8.22 3.71
CA PRO A 9 -8.02 7.75 3.83
C PRO A 9 -7.70 6.69 2.77
N LEU A 10 -6.49 6.74 2.22
CA LEU A 10 -6.07 5.81 1.17
C LEU A 10 -6.18 4.34 1.61
N ALA A 11 -5.85 4.05 2.86
CA ALA A 11 -5.98 2.71 3.45
C ALA A 11 -7.42 2.17 3.39
N TRP A 12 -8.42 3.02 3.68
CA TRP A 12 -9.82 2.65 3.61
C TRP A 12 -10.27 2.38 2.17
N LEU A 13 -9.86 3.24 1.23
CA LEU A 13 -10.17 3.06 -0.20
C LEU A 13 -9.60 1.74 -0.74
N LEU A 14 -8.37 1.39 -0.36
CA LEU A 14 -7.75 0.12 -0.73
C LEU A 14 -8.53 -1.08 -0.16
N GLN A 15 -8.99 -1.01 1.09
CA GLN A 15 -9.82 -2.06 1.70
C GLN A 15 -11.16 -2.24 0.98
N VAL A 16 -11.85 -1.14 0.64
CA VAL A 16 -13.13 -1.19 -0.10
C VAL A 16 -12.93 -1.80 -1.48
N MET A 17 -11.89 -1.38 -2.20
CA MET A 17 -11.56 -1.93 -3.53
C MET A 17 -11.21 -3.41 -3.47
N LYS A 18 -10.53 -3.84 -2.41
CA LYS A 18 -10.21 -5.24 -2.14
C LYS A 18 -11.48 -6.06 -1.94
N TYR A 19 -12.41 -5.58 -1.11
CA TYR A 19 -13.69 -6.26 -0.87
C TYR A 19 -14.51 -6.43 -2.15
N ASP A 20 -14.53 -5.41 -3.02
CA ASP A 20 -15.26 -5.45 -4.28
C ASP A 20 -14.52 -6.26 -5.37
N SER A 21 -13.32 -6.79 -5.09
CA SER A 21 -12.44 -7.47 -6.06
C SER A 21 -12.25 -6.66 -7.36
N ARG A 22 -12.21 -5.33 -7.24
CA ARG A 22 -12.21 -4.43 -8.39
C ARG A 22 -10.83 -4.27 -9.00
N THR A 23 -10.84 -4.09 -10.32
CA THR A 23 -9.65 -3.69 -11.08
C THR A 23 -9.76 -2.19 -11.38
N ALA A 24 -8.84 -1.41 -10.82
CA ALA A 24 -8.85 0.04 -10.92
C ALA A 24 -7.46 0.65 -10.69
N GLY A 25 -7.21 1.81 -11.30
CA GLY A 25 -6.02 2.62 -11.08
C GLY A 25 -6.38 3.83 -10.21
N ILE A 26 -5.74 3.95 -9.05
CA ILE A 26 -5.88 5.06 -8.13
C ILE A 26 -4.68 5.99 -8.32
N GLY A 27 -4.89 7.13 -8.96
CA GLY A 27 -3.91 8.21 -8.99
C GLY A 27 -4.06 9.10 -7.76
N ILE A 28 -2.97 9.41 -7.08
CA ILE A 28 -2.96 10.32 -5.93
C ILE A 28 -2.06 11.52 -6.25
N ARG A 29 -2.54 12.73 -5.96
CA ARG A 29 -1.83 13.99 -6.15
C ARG A 29 -1.85 14.79 -4.85
N THR A 30 -0.69 15.04 -4.27
CA THR A 30 -0.51 15.96 -3.14
C THR A 30 0.06 17.29 -3.65
N ALA A 31 0.33 18.23 -2.75
CA ALA A 31 0.93 19.51 -3.12
C ALA A 31 2.38 19.37 -3.60
N THR A 32 3.13 18.42 -3.04
CA THR A 32 4.56 18.20 -3.33
C THR A 32 4.81 16.99 -4.22
N ASP A 33 3.92 15.99 -4.17
CA ASP A 33 4.17 14.66 -4.74
C ASP A 33 2.96 14.12 -5.52
N MET A 34 3.23 13.09 -6.32
CA MET A 34 2.19 12.40 -7.09
C MET A 34 2.53 10.93 -7.17
N GLY A 35 1.54 10.07 -7.02
CA GLY A 35 1.72 8.64 -7.19
C GLY A 35 0.52 7.97 -7.83
N VAL A 36 0.68 6.70 -8.17
CA VAL A 36 -0.36 5.87 -8.76
C VAL A 36 -0.28 4.47 -8.18
N ILE A 37 -1.44 3.89 -7.89
CA ILE A 37 -1.60 2.52 -7.40
C ILE A 37 -2.55 1.82 -8.35
N TYR A 38 -2.19 0.64 -8.82
CA TYR A 38 -3.02 -0.19 -9.67
C TYR A 38 -3.46 -1.42 -8.91
N LEU A 39 -4.77 -1.65 -8.95
CA LEU A 39 -5.45 -2.79 -8.35
C LEU A 39 -5.94 -3.70 -9.47
N GLN A 40 -5.80 -5.00 -9.27
CA GLN A 40 -6.32 -6.04 -10.16
C GLN A 40 -6.99 -7.12 -9.32
N GLY A 41 -8.30 -7.33 -9.52
CA GLY A 41 -9.05 -8.32 -8.76
C GLY A 41 -9.10 -8.05 -7.25
N GLY A 42 -8.94 -6.79 -6.82
CA GLY A 42 -8.86 -6.42 -5.40
C GLY A 42 -7.46 -6.40 -4.79
N ASP A 43 -6.44 -6.89 -5.49
CA ASP A 43 -5.05 -6.86 -5.02
C ASP A 43 -4.24 -5.75 -5.69
N ALA A 44 -3.37 -5.09 -4.93
CA ALA A 44 -2.46 -4.08 -5.44
C ALA A 44 -1.33 -4.77 -6.22
N VAL A 45 -1.31 -4.58 -7.54
CA VAL A 45 -0.33 -5.23 -8.44
C VAL A 45 0.88 -4.35 -8.77
N HIS A 46 0.72 -3.04 -8.61
CA HIS A 46 1.77 -2.07 -8.87
C HIS A 46 1.45 -0.76 -8.15
N ALA A 47 2.47 -0.12 -7.59
CA ALA A 47 2.39 1.25 -7.12
C ALA A 47 3.65 2.01 -7.51
N GLN A 48 3.54 3.32 -7.70
CA GLN A 48 4.67 4.15 -8.11
C GLN A 48 4.46 5.58 -7.64
N VAL A 49 5.49 6.15 -7.04
CA VAL A 49 5.59 7.59 -6.77
C VAL A 49 6.42 8.24 -7.88
N ARG A 50 5.99 9.41 -8.35
CA ARG A 50 6.62 10.15 -9.43
C ARG A 50 8.00 10.63 -9.00
N GLY A 51 9.05 10.09 -9.62
CA GLY A 51 10.44 10.45 -9.30
C GLY A 51 10.98 9.80 -8.02
N GLY A 52 10.20 8.90 -7.41
CA GLY A 52 10.56 8.21 -6.18
C GLY A 52 10.54 6.68 -6.35
N GLN A 53 10.00 6.01 -5.34
CA GLN A 53 10.02 4.56 -5.24
C GLN A 53 8.92 3.89 -6.09
N ARG A 54 9.05 2.58 -6.31
CA ARG A 54 8.12 1.74 -7.08
C ARG A 54 7.77 0.47 -6.30
N GLY A 55 6.66 -0.17 -6.63
CA GLY A 55 6.15 -1.36 -5.98
C GLY A 55 5.70 -1.11 -4.54
N GLU A 56 6.04 -2.02 -3.64
CA GLU A 56 5.61 -1.98 -2.23
C GLU A 56 6.17 -0.76 -1.48
N ALA A 57 7.38 -0.33 -1.81
CA ALA A 57 7.99 0.85 -1.21
C ALA A 57 7.23 2.14 -1.54
N ALA A 58 6.73 2.27 -2.77
CA ALA A 58 5.85 3.37 -3.16
C ALA A 58 4.54 3.36 -2.37
N LEU A 59 3.95 2.18 -2.19
CA LEU A 59 2.71 2.03 -1.45
C LEU A 59 2.89 2.45 0.03
N LYS A 60 3.98 2.01 0.67
CA LYS A 60 4.34 2.39 2.05
C LYS A 60 4.52 3.89 2.21
N GLU A 61 5.11 4.55 1.23
CA GLU A 61 5.33 5.99 1.24
C GLU A 61 4.02 6.79 1.05
N MET A 62 3.08 6.25 0.25
CA MET A 62 1.80 6.90 -0.05
C MET A 62 0.73 6.68 1.02
N LEU A 63 0.79 5.58 1.77
CA LEU A 63 -0.12 5.27 2.88
C LEU A 63 -0.24 6.39 3.94
N PRO A 64 0.85 7.01 4.43
CA PRO A 64 0.79 8.09 5.40
C PRO A 64 0.42 9.46 4.80
N TRP A 65 0.11 9.57 3.50
CA TRP A 65 -0.32 10.84 2.92
C TRP A 65 -1.69 11.23 3.50
N GLY A 66 -1.69 12.21 4.40
CA GLY A 66 -2.90 12.72 5.04
C GLY A 66 -3.64 13.79 4.23
N GLU A 67 -3.03 14.30 3.17
CA GLU A 67 -3.55 15.42 2.39
C GLU A 67 -3.27 15.23 0.90
N GLY A 68 -4.23 15.63 0.07
CA GLY A 68 -4.17 15.46 -1.38
C GLY A 68 -5.48 14.99 -1.97
N ARG A 69 -5.50 14.85 -3.30
CA ARG A 69 -6.64 14.39 -4.09
C ARG A 69 -6.34 13.04 -4.69
N PHE A 70 -7.24 12.09 -4.49
CA PHE A 70 -7.22 10.80 -5.16
C PHE A 70 -8.19 10.78 -6.33
N THR A 71 -7.86 9.99 -7.36
CA THR A 71 -8.67 9.77 -8.55
C THR A 71 -8.63 8.29 -8.89
N VAL A 72 -9.78 7.63 -8.76
CA VAL A 72 -10.00 6.25 -9.16
C VAL A 72 -10.47 6.20 -10.60
N GLN A 73 -9.68 5.55 -11.43
CA GLN A 73 -10.01 5.18 -12.80
C GLN A 73 -10.39 3.69 -12.84
N PRO A 74 -11.69 3.37 -13.01
CA PRO A 74 -12.11 1.99 -13.19
C PRO A 74 -11.53 1.41 -14.49
N ASP A 75 -11.24 0.11 -14.51
CA ASP A 75 -10.62 -0.62 -15.62
C ASP A 75 -9.19 -0.17 -16.00
N ALA A 76 -8.60 0.79 -15.28
CA ALA A 76 -7.19 1.11 -15.43
C ALA A 76 -6.33 -0.06 -14.88
N ARG A 77 -5.59 -0.70 -15.78
CA ARG A 77 -4.70 -1.84 -15.48
C ARG A 77 -3.25 -1.40 -15.55
N ALA A 78 -2.44 -1.86 -14.62
CA ALA A 78 -1.01 -1.71 -14.76
C ALA A 78 -0.52 -2.54 -15.95
N ARG A 79 0.34 -1.97 -16.79
CA ARG A 79 1.07 -2.73 -17.82
C ARG A 79 2.24 -3.51 -17.23
N GLU A 80 2.65 -3.15 -16.01
CA GLU A 80 3.77 -3.73 -15.27
C GLU A 80 3.26 -4.24 -13.92
N ARG A 81 3.66 -5.46 -13.54
CA ARG A 81 3.46 -5.98 -12.18
C ARG A 81 4.78 -5.84 -11.45
N SER A 82 4.83 -4.99 -10.44
CA SER A 82 6.02 -4.83 -9.58
C SER A 82 5.78 -5.27 -8.15
N ILE A 83 4.57 -5.78 -7.87
CA ILE A 83 4.21 -6.41 -6.61
C ILE A 83 3.88 -7.86 -6.97
N GLU A 84 4.85 -8.74 -6.75
CA GLU A 84 4.76 -10.17 -7.09
C GLU A 84 4.40 -11.03 -5.88
N SER A 85 4.65 -10.52 -4.67
CA SER A 85 4.30 -11.18 -3.41
C SER A 85 2.86 -10.83 -3.03
N SER A 86 2.07 -11.82 -2.61
CA SER A 86 0.77 -11.53 -1.99
C SER A 86 0.99 -10.64 -0.76
N ILE A 87 0.12 -9.65 -0.56
CA ILE A 87 0.13 -8.78 0.63
C ILE A 87 0.25 -9.59 1.95
N MET A 88 -0.29 -10.81 1.98
CA MET A 88 -0.17 -11.76 3.08
C MET A 88 1.28 -12.20 3.37
N HIS A 89 2.12 -12.38 2.34
CA HIS A 89 3.51 -12.74 2.50
C HIS A 89 4.30 -11.58 3.11
N PHE A 90 4.05 -10.35 2.64
CA PHE A 90 4.71 -9.17 3.17
C PHE A 90 4.39 -8.92 4.65
N LEU A 91 3.11 -9.05 5.02
CA LEU A 91 2.65 -8.94 6.41
C LEU A 91 3.25 -10.02 7.32
N LEU A 92 3.39 -11.25 6.82
CA LEU A 92 3.98 -12.36 7.57
C LEU A 92 5.48 -12.14 7.82
N THR A 93 6.23 -11.66 6.83
CA THR A 93 7.66 -11.35 6.99
C THR A 93 7.89 -10.21 7.98
N HIS A 94 7.07 -9.14 7.95
CA HIS A 94 7.21 -8.02 8.88
C HIS A 94 6.92 -8.40 10.34
N ALA A 95 5.91 -9.24 10.59
CA ALA A 95 5.60 -9.71 11.94
C ALA A 95 6.73 -10.56 12.55
N VAL A 96 7.54 -11.23 11.72
CA VAL A 96 8.69 -12.01 12.16
C VAL A 96 9.91 -11.11 12.44
N GLU A 97 10.06 -10.01 11.71
CA GLU A 97 11.16 -9.05 11.93
C GLU A 97 10.98 -8.28 13.25
N GLU A 98 9.74 -7.97 13.66
CA GLU A 98 9.46 -7.29 14.94
C GLU A 98 9.66 -8.17 16.18
N ASP A 99 9.62 -9.50 16.05
CA ASP A 99 9.84 -10.44 17.17
C ASP A 99 11.34 -10.56 17.55
N HIS A 100 12.24 -10.28 16.60
CA HIS A 100 13.67 -10.54 16.78
C HIS A 100 14.44 -9.43 17.52
N GLU A 101 13.85 -8.23 17.71
CA GLU A 101 14.49 -7.14 18.47
C GLU A 101 14.07 -7.08 19.96
N ALA A 102 13.15 -7.94 20.42
CA ALA A 102 12.68 -7.94 21.82
C ALA A 102 13.21 -9.10 22.69
N ALA A 103 13.88 -10.11 22.13
CA ALA A 103 14.33 -11.29 22.90
C ALA A 103 15.71 -11.12 23.59
N GLY A 104 16.16 -9.88 23.80
CA GLY A 104 17.40 -9.55 24.50
C GLY A 104 17.32 -9.45 26.04
N ILE A 105 16.18 -9.78 26.69
CA ILE A 105 16.01 -9.43 28.13
C ILE A 105 15.43 -10.52 29.06
N PHE A 106 15.26 -11.78 28.64
CA PHE A 106 14.80 -12.85 29.56
C PHE A 106 15.53 -14.19 29.39
N GLY A 107 16.87 -14.14 29.25
CA GLY A 107 17.74 -15.30 29.44
C GLY A 107 18.37 -15.27 30.83
N ALA A 108 17.87 -16.12 31.74
CA ALA A 108 18.38 -16.54 33.07
C ALA A 108 17.23 -16.50 34.09
N VAL A 109 16.80 -17.56 34.78
CA VAL A 109 17.35 -18.88 35.08
C VAL A 109 16.13 -19.74 35.46
N ASN A 110 16.09 -21.01 35.07
CA ASN A 110 15.31 -21.99 35.80
C ASN A 110 16.13 -23.27 35.83
N GLU A 111 16.63 -23.59 37.03
CA GLU A 111 16.72 -24.94 37.64
C GLU A 111 17.15 -24.78 39.11
#